data_AF-A0A0F9H3A7-F1
#
_entry.id   AF-A0A0F9H3A7-F1
#
_cell.length_a   1.000
_cell.length_b   1.000
_cell.length_c   1.000
_cell.angle_alpha   90.00
_cell.angle_beta   90.00
_cell.angle_gamma   90.00
#
_symmetry.space_group_name_H-M   'P 1'
#
loop_
_entity.id
_entity.type
_entity.pdbx_description
1 polymer ?
#
loop_
_entity_poly.entity_id
_entity_poly.type
_entity_poly.pdbx_seq_one_letter_code
_entity_poly.pdbx_strand_id
1 'polypeptide(L)'
;MFEQTFKNIDDIFHKDAGCSSELDYTEQSSWMLFLKYLDDLEFTKSQEAELMAEEYQYIIEEKYRWSSWAAPKTANDEFDHDNALTGSDLMDFVDKLRKLADVLESYIKR
;
A
#
# COMPACT_ATOMS: atom_id res chain seq x y z
N MET A 1 -20.63 -4.82 -8.48
CA MET A 1 -19.37 -5.59 -8.36
C MET A 1 -18.41 -4.96 -7.34
N PHE A 2 -18.22 -3.63 -7.35
CA PHE A 2 -17.44 -2.90 -6.33
C PHE A 2 -18.04 -2.95 -4.91
N GLU A 3 -19.35 -2.78 -4.75
CA GLU A 3 -20.00 -2.80 -3.41
C GLU A 3 -19.78 -4.10 -2.64
N GLN A 4 -19.78 -5.25 -3.32
CA GLN A 4 -19.52 -6.53 -2.67
C GLN A 4 -18.05 -6.65 -2.23
N THR A 5 -17.13 -6.04 -2.97
CA THR A 5 -15.70 -6.03 -2.62
C THR A 5 -15.47 -5.16 -1.39
N PHE A 6 -16.06 -3.96 -1.34
CA PHE A 6 -16.02 -3.10 -0.15
C PHE A 6 -16.70 -3.75 1.06
N LYS A 7 -17.86 -4.39 0.88
CA LYS A 7 -18.51 -5.15 1.97
C LYS A 7 -17.66 -6.29 2.49
N ASN A 8 -16.99 -7.03 1.61
CA ASN A 8 -16.09 -8.12 2.04
C ASN A 8 -14.87 -7.57 2.78
N ILE A 9 -14.35 -6.41 2.36
CA ILE A 9 -13.25 -5.71 3.03
C ILE A 9 -13.72 -5.23 4.42
N ASP A 10 -14.88 -4.58 4.51
CA ASP A 10 -15.50 -4.15 5.77
C ASP A 10 -15.75 -5.34 6.72
N ASP A 11 -16.26 -6.46 6.21
CA ASP A 11 -16.54 -7.68 6.99
C ASP A 11 -15.27 -8.35 7.54
N ILE A 12 -14.15 -8.25 6.81
CA ILE A 12 -12.83 -8.73 7.27
C ILE A 12 -12.30 -7.80 8.37
N PHE A 13 -12.37 -6.49 8.16
CA PHE A 13 -11.94 -5.50 9.15
C PHE A 13 -12.76 -5.57 10.44
N HIS A 14 -14.09 -5.72 10.36
CA HIS A 14 -14.99 -5.80 11.52
C HIS A 14 -14.70 -6.97 12.47
N LYS A 15 -13.99 -8.02 12.00
CA LYS A 15 -13.64 -9.21 12.79
C LYS A 15 -12.28 -9.12 13.47
N ASP A 16 -11.50 -8.07 13.21
CA ASP A 16 -10.15 -7.93 13.74
C ASP A 16 -10.17 -7.41 15.19
N ALA A 17 -9.57 -8.16 16.11
CA ALA A 17 -9.76 -8.01 17.56
C ALA A 17 -9.07 -6.76 18.18
N GLY A 18 -8.47 -5.89 17.36
CA GLY A 18 -7.72 -4.69 17.78
C GLY A 18 -8.43 -3.35 17.58
N CYS A 19 -9.60 -3.31 16.95
CA CYS A 19 -10.32 -2.07 16.61
C CYS A 19 -11.59 -1.92 17.45
N SER A 20 -11.65 -0.85 18.25
CA SER A 20 -12.77 -0.60 19.17
C SER A 20 -13.91 0.25 18.58
N SER A 21 -13.74 0.86 17.40
CA SER A 21 -14.78 1.70 16.77
C SER A 21 -14.81 1.65 15.23
N GLU A 22 -15.97 1.95 14.63
CA GLU A 22 -16.15 2.05 13.17
C GLU A 22 -15.24 3.11 12.51
N LEU A 23 -14.83 4.11 13.30
CA LEU A 23 -13.97 5.22 12.88
C LEU A 23 -12.52 4.73 12.66
N ASP A 24 -12.07 3.76 13.47
CA ASP A 24 -10.75 3.15 13.35
C ASP A 24 -10.61 2.38 12.02
N TYR A 25 -11.69 1.75 11.52
CA TYR A 25 -11.68 1.02 10.24
C TYR A 25 -11.56 1.94 9.03
N THR A 26 -12.23 3.09 9.08
CA THR A 26 -12.18 4.07 7.98
C THR A 26 -10.76 4.62 7.85
N GLU A 27 -10.10 4.92 8.97
CA GLU A 27 -8.74 5.45 8.97
C GLU A 27 -7.72 4.40 8.50
N GLN A 28 -7.84 3.14 8.94
CA GLN A 28 -6.94 2.05 8.53
C GLN A 28 -7.12 1.61 7.07
N SER A 29 -8.33 1.64 6.53
CA SER A 29 -8.56 1.32 5.11
C SER A 29 -8.18 2.47 4.18
N SER A 30 -8.29 3.72 4.63
CA SER A 30 -8.02 4.91 3.81
C SER A 30 -6.56 4.98 3.34
N TRP A 31 -5.59 4.73 4.23
CA TRP A 31 -4.17 4.79 3.86
C TRP A 31 -3.78 3.67 2.89
N MET A 32 -4.35 2.48 3.06
CA MET A 32 -4.15 1.34 2.16
C MET A 32 -4.65 1.67 0.75
N LEU A 33 -5.88 2.19 0.63
CA LEU A 33 -6.46 2.60 -0.65
C LEU A 33 -5.67 3.75 -1.29
N PHE A 34 -5.20 4.70 -0.49
CA PHE A 34 -4.35 5.79 -0.97
C PHE A 34 -3.04 5.27 -1.56
N LEU A 35 -2.34 4.36 -0.87
CA LEU A 35 -1.09 3.78 -1.37
C LEU A 35 -1.32 2.96 -2.64
N LYS A 36 -2.40 2.17 -2.71
CA LYS A 36 -2.77 1.44 -3.92
C LYS A 36 -3.00 2.38 -5.10
N TYR A 37 -3.77 3.44 -4.88
CA TYR A 37 -4.07 4.43 -5.91
C TYR A 37 -2.82 5.16 -6.39
N LEU A 38 -1.95 5.57 -5.46
CA LEU A 38 -0.71 6.26 -5.79
C LEU A 38 0.22 5.36 -6.61
N ASP A 39 0.37 4.09 -6.24
CA ASP A 39 1.14 3.09 -6.98
C ASP A 39 0.65 2.93 -8.44
N ASP A 40 -0.67 2.81 -8.64
CA ASP A 40 -1.27 2.75 -10.00
C ASP A 40 -1.05 4.02 -10.81
N LEU A 41 -1.15 5.18 -10.15
CA LEU A 41 -0.92 6.47 -10.78
C LEU A 41 0.55 6.63 -11.21
N GLU A 42 1.49 6.27 -10.34
CA GLU A 42 2.93 6.30 -10.66
C GLU A 42 3.27 5.32 -11.78
N PHE A 43 2.67 4.13 -11.79
CA PHE A 43 2.86 3.14 -12.86
C PHE A 43 2.31 3.61 -14.21
N THR A 44 1.19 4.33 -14.21
CA THR A 44 0.64 4.93 -15.45
C THR A 44 1.57 6.02 -15.96
N LYS A 45 2.02 6.92 -15.08
CA LYS A 45 2.96 7.99 -15.43
C LYS A 45 4.32 7.47 -15.92
N SER A 46 4.81 6.38 -15.33
CA SER A 46 6.07 5.77 -15.78
C SER A 46 5.95 5.22 -17.20
N GLN A 47 4.81 4.59 -17.54
CA GLN A 47 4.54 4.13 -18.90
C GLN A 47 4.39 5.29 -19.89
N GLU A 48 3.72 6.38 -19.49
CA GLU A 48 3.63 7.59 -20.33
C GLU A 48 5.01 8.20 -20.60
N ALA A 49 5.87 8.30 -19.58
CA ALA A 49 7.24 8.78 -19.73
C ALA A 49 8.07 7.88 -20.64
N GLU A 50 7.94 6.55 -20.50
CA GLU A 50 8.61 5.57 -21.36
C GLU A 50 8.22 5.76 -22.84
N LEU A 51 6.93 5.96 -23.12
CA LEU A 51 6.43 6.25 -24.48
C LEU A 51 6.98 7.55 -25.05
N MET A 52 7.25 8.54 -24.19
CA MET A 52 7.84 9.83 -24.55
C MET A 52 9.38 9.80 -24.57
N ALA A 53 10.00 8.65 -24.26
CA ALA A 53 11.44 8.49 -24.05
C ALA A 53 12.01 9.45 -22.98
N GLU A 54 11.23 9.71 -21.93
CA GLU A 54 11.60 10.52 -20.77
C GLU A 54 11.86 9.63 -19.55
N GLU A 55 12.72 10.10 -18.64
CA GLU A 55 12.95 9.41 -17.36
C GLU A 55 11.83 9.78 -16.35
N TYR A 56 11.20 8.77 -15.75
CA TYR A 56 10.25 8.96 -14.65
C TYR A 56 10.92 8.73 -13.29
N GLN A 57 10.83 9.72 -12.40
CA GLN A 57 11.24 9.58 -11.02
C GLN A 57 10.02 9.34 -10.14
N TYR A 58 9.99 8.17 -9.50
CA TYR A 58 8.94 7.82 -8.56
C TYR A 58 9.03 8.63 -7.27
N ILE A 59 7.88 8.95 -6.70
CA ILE A 59 7.74 9.59 -5.40
C ILE A 59 8.11 8.61 -4.28
N ILE A 60 7.67 7.35 -4.41
CA ILE A 60 7.95 6.30 -3.42
C ILE A 60 9.11 5.41 -3.91
N GLU A 61 10.08 5.17 -3.02
CA GLU A 61 11.16 4.19 -3.26
C GLU A 61 10.56 2.80 -3.49
N GLU A 62 11.12 2.04 -4.44
CA GLU A 62 10.60 0.75 -4.90
C GLU A 62 10.16 -0.20 -3.77
N LYS A 63 11.02 -0.45 -2.79
CA LYS A 63 10.72 -1.32 -1.62
C LYS A 63 9.49 -0.92 -0.78
N TYR A 64 9.01 0.32 -0.90
CA TYR A 64 7.85 0.83 -0.16
C TYR A 64 6.61 1.00 -1.04
N ARG A 65 6.72 0.79 -2.36
CA ARG A 65 5.60 0.81 -3.30
C ARG A 65 4.65 -0.32 -3.02
N TRP A 66 3.35 -0.07 -3.17
CA TRP A 66 2.30 -1.05 -2.85
C TRP A 66 2.54 -2.40 -3.54
N SER A 67 2.84 -2.36 -4.85
CA SER A 67 3.12 -3.52 -5.68
C SER A 67 4.30 -4.38 -5.20
N SER A 68 5.21 -3.82 -4.40
CA SER A 68 6.41 -4.54 -3.94
C SER A 68 6.19 -5.35 -2.65
N TRP A 69 5.23 -4.99 -1.80
CA TRP A 69 5.03 -5.66 -0.50
C TRP A 69 3.59 -6.14 -0.27
N ALA A 70 2.59 -5.40 -0.77
CA ALA A 70 1.18 -5.71 -0.51
C ALA A 70 0.62 -6.76 -1.47
N ALA A 71 1.11 -6.76 -2.71
CA ALA A 71 0.76 -7.76 -3.72
C ALA A 71 1.94 -8.02 -4.66
N PRO A 72 3.06 -8.56 -4.15
CA PRO A 72 4.21 -8.88 -4.98
C PRO A 72 3.80 -9.89 -6.06
N LYS A 73 4.33 -9.69 -7.26
CA LYS A 73 4.09 -10.56 -8.41
C LYS A 73 5.38 -11.23 -8.86
N THR A 74 5.24 -12.47 -9.31
CA THR A 74 6.31 -13.21 -9.98
C THR A 74 6.54 -12.66 -11.39
N ALA A 75 7.60 -13.12 -12.04
CA ALA A 75 7.89 -12.78 -13.44
C ALA A 75 6.76 -13.15 -14.43
N ASN A 76 5.84 -14.04 -14.01
CA ASN A 76 4.68 -14.46 -14.81
C ASN A 76 3.41 -13.65 -14.50
N ASP A 77 3.51 -12.54 -13.76
CA ASP A 77 2.38 -11.70 -13.30
C ASP A 77 1.43 -12.41 -12.32
N GLU A 78 1.82 -13.56 -11.78
CA GLU A 78 1.09 -14.29 -10.74
C GLU A 78 1.46 -13.80 -9.35
N PHE A 79 0.54 -13.88 -8.38
CA PHE A 79 0.82 -13.49 -6.99
C PHE A 79 1.97 -14.33 -6.40
N ASP A 80 2.99 -13.66 -5.90
CA ASP A 80 4.17 -14.29 -5.33
C ASP A 80 3.91 -14.67 -3.87
N HIS A 81 3.39 -15.88 -3.66
CA HIS A 81 3.13 -16.42 -2.34
C HIS A 81 4.39 -16.67 -1.50
N ASP A 82 5.56 -16.80 -2.13
CA ASP A 82 6.81 -17.12 -1.43
C ASP A 82 7.46 -15.86 -0.83
N ASN A 83 7.32 -14.72 -1.49
CA ASN A 83 7.87 -13.43 -1.05
C ASN A 83 6.83 -12.47 -0.44
N ALA A 84 5.54 -12.82 -0.48
CA ALA A 84 4.49 -12.03 0.17
C ALA A 84 4.66 -12.01 1.69
N LEU A 85 4.72 -10.80 2.26
CA LEU A 85 4.71 -10.61 3.71
C LEU A 85 3.32 -10.97 4.27
N THR A 86 3.27 -11.79 5.31
CA THR A 86 2.01 -12.24 5.93
C THR A 86 2.08 -12.39 7.46
N GLY A 87 1.10 -11.83 8.16
CA GLY A 87 1.05 -11.93 9.62
C GLY A 87 2.08 -11.02 10.29
N SER A 88 2.99 -11.58 11.09
CA SER A 88 3.88 -10.78 11.95
C SER A 88 4.94 -9.99 11.19
N ASP A 89 5.46 -10.52 10.08
CA ASP A 89 6.45 -9.83 9.25
C ASP A 89 5.84 -8.62 8.52
N LEU A 90 4.58 -8.73 8.10
CA LEU A 90 3.80 -7.65 7.53
C LEU A 90 3.53 -6.55 8.57
N MET A 91 3.13 -6.92 9.79
CA MET A 91 2.95 -5.95 10.88
C MET A 91 4.26 -5.20 11.17
N ASP A 92 5.38 -5.91 11.29
CA ASP A 92 6.68 -5.32 11.53
C ASP A 92 7.13 -4.37 10.40
N PHE A 93 6.82 -4.72 9.15
CA PHE A 93 7.10 -3.89 7.98
C PHE A 93 6.28 -2.60 7.99
N VAL A 94 4.95 -2.71 8.18
CA VAL A 94 4.04 -1.56 8.21
C VAL A 94 4.38 -0.62 9.37
N ASP A 95 4.72 -1.15 10.55
CA ASP A 95 5.13 -0.33 11.69
C ASP A 95 6.43 0.45 11.44
N LYS A 96 7.39 -0.16 10.73
CA LYS A 96 8.61 0.54 10.31
C LYS A 96 8.30 1.62 9.29
N LEU A 97 7.40 1.35 8.35
CA LEU A 97 6.95 2.31 7.34
C LEU A 97 6.26 3.53 7.98
N ARG A 98 5.39 3.29 8.97
CA ARG A 98 4.72 4.36 9.72
C ARG A 98 5.70 5.23 10.50
N LYS A 99 6.67 4.60 11.19
CA LYS A 99 7.72 5.34 11.91
C LYS A 99 8.57 6.21 10.99
N LEU A 100 8.85 5.75 9.77
CA LEU A 100 9.55 6.56 8.77
C LEU A 100 8.74 7.79 8.37
N ALA A 101 7.43 7.65 8.18
CA ALA A 101 6.54 8.77 7.88
C ALA A 101 6.52 9.79 9.03
N ASP A 102 6.42 9.35 10.29
CA ASP A 102 6.45 10.23 11.47
C ASP A 102 7.76 11.02 11.57
N VAL A 103 8.89 10.36 11.28
CA VAL A 103 10.22 11.01 11.26
C VAL A 103 10.25 12.07 10.17
N LEU A 104 9.78 11.78 8.96
CA LEU A 104 9.74 12.73 7.85
C LEU A 104 8.85 13.95 8.17
N GLU A 105 7.68 13.75 8.76
CA GLU A 105 6.83 14.86 9.22
C GLU A 105 7.54 15.74 10.26
N SER A 106 8.25 15.14 11.20
CA SER A 106 9.01 15.86 12.23
C SER A 106 10.18 16.67 11.68
N TYR A 107 10.68 16.28 10.51
CA TYR A 107 11.76 16.96 9.78
C TYR A 107 11.22 18.11 8.92
N ILE A 108 10.05 17.94 8.30
CA ILE A 108 9.41 18.96 7.45
C ILE A 108 8.78 20.09 8.30
N LYS A 109 8.30 19.78 9.51
CA LYS A 109 7.70 20.76 10.43
C LYS A 109 8.73 21.58 11.24
N ARG A 110 10.04 21.37 11.03
CA ARG A 110 11.14 22.15 11.61
C ARG A 110 11.68 23.17 10.61
#